data_AF-A0A4U7F1X4-F1
#
_entry.id   AF-A0A4U7F1X4-F1
#
_cell.length_a   1.000
_cell.length_b   1.000
_cell.length_c   1.000
_cell.angle_alpha   90.00
_cell.angle_beta   90.00
_cell.angle_gamma   90.00
#
_symmetry.space_group_name_H-M   'P 1'
#
loop_
_entity.id
_entity.type
_entity.pdbx_description
1 polymer ?
#
loop_
_entity_poly.entity_id
_entity_poly.type
_entity_poly.pdbx_seq_one_letter_code
_entity_poly.pdbx_strand_id
1 'polypeptide(L)'
;MQTHVVPVGFDYDRMIAPLIRDQFDVDRVILLEGTVGSEANVEYSRNIARKLEQDFTNLLGAETVRERLTDVYDYDAAFERAFDLINAELDGSASDDGGTGDAAADAAGGDTDDATAGGDDREVWVNLCSMPRPVSFAFATAAHSIMVERQDDRDRIHTYYTAPEKYHETELAEELRANRDLLEELVAERDAADGAADGDDGGGGDGTSGVDADRIADRLATTTELLSEFDERGTTIGAKRIGDSHVIELPVASFQNVKPFEELVLFTLGEHGEFASVSELAETLADDLNEEYTDSFRSKVIYNVDRLGPGGKGYIEREERGKSYRTTLSRIGELWVRAHAGDDRDLA
;
A
#
# COMPACT_ATOMS: atom_id res chain seq x y z
N MET A 1 3.81 3.17 -17.96
CA MET A 1 4.83 3.59 -16.99
C MET A 1 4.20 3.61 -15.61
N GLN A 2 4.47 2.58 -14.81
CA GLN A 2 4.00 2.46 -13.42
C GLN A 2 5.10 2.93 -12.46
N THR A 3 4.87 4.07 -11.81
CA THR A 3 5.77 4.60 -10.77
C THR A 3 5.26 4.18 -9.39
N HIS A 4 6.07 3.44 -8.63
CA HIS A 4 5.77 3.10 -7.25
C HIS A 4 6.43 4.07 -6.27
N VAL A 5 5.64 4.70 -5.42
CA VAL A 5 6.11 5.54 -4.32
C VAL A 5 6.17 4.70 -3.05
N VAL A 6 7.37 4.47 -2.56
CA VAL A 6 7.65 3.49 -1.51
C VAL A 6 8.30 4.18 -0.31
N PRO A 7 7.54 4.51 0.74
CA PRO A 7 8.08 4.96 2.01
C PRO A 7 8.94 3.87 2.63
N VAL A 8 10.23 4.11 2.78
CA VAL A 8 11.17 3.15 3.36
C VAL A 8 11.21 3.34 4.86
N GLY A 9 10.73 2.34 5.60
CA GLY A 9 10.87 2.27 7.05
C GLY A 9 11.80 1.13 7.45
N PHE A 10 11.27 0.22 8.26
CA PHE A 10 12.00 -0.94 8.78
C PHE A 10 11.50 -2.25 8.17
N ASP A 11 10.79 -2.23 7.04
CA ASP A 11 10.25 -3.44 6.42
C ASP A 11 10.82 -3.59 5.01
N TYR A 12 11.41 -4.75 4.72
CA TYR A 12 11.89 -5.08 3.37
C TYR A 12 10.85 -5.88 2.59
N ASP A 13 10.37 -7.01 3.14
CA ASP A 13 9.55 -7.97 2.39
C ASP A 13 8.25 -7.35 1.87
N ARG A 14 7.57 -6.54 2.69
CA ARG A 14 6.29 -5.90 2.35
C ARG A 14 6.39 -4.85 1.23
N MET A 15 7.61 -4.40 0.91
CA MET A 15 7.86 -3.39 -0.12
C MET A 15 7.96 -4.00 -1.51
N ILE A 16 8.62 -5.16 -1.63
CA ILE A 16 9.02 -5.74 -2.92
C ILE A 16 8.44 -7.13 -3.17
N ALA A 17 8.29 -7.97 -2.14
CA ALA A 17 7.82 -9.34 -2.32
C ALA A 17 6.42 -9.45 -2.95
N PRO A 18 5.41 -8.61 -2.60
CA PRO A 18 4.11 -8.62 -3.27
C PRO A 18 4.22 -8.35 -4.77
N LEU A 19 5.03 -7.35 -5.14
CA LEU A 19 5.18 -6.89 -6.52
C LEU A 19 5.80 -8.00 -7.39
N ILE A 20 6.77 -8.73 -6.84
CA ILE A 20 7.36 -9.90 -7.51
C ILE A 20 6.36 -11.07 -7.59
N ARG A 21 5.72 -11.42 -6.47
CA ARG A 21 4.84 -12.61 -6.38
C ARG A 21 3.61 -12.49 -7.27
N ASP A 22 3.05 -11.29 -7.36
CA ASP A 22 1.85 -11.00 -8.16
C ASP A 22 2.20 -10.46 -9.55
N GLN A 23 3.49 -10.41 -9.92
CA GLN A 23 3.98 -10.01 -11.25
C GLN A 23 3.50 -8.61 -11.67
N PHE A 24 3.62 -7.64 -10.76
CA PHE A 24 3.37 -6.24 -11.08
C PHE A 24 4.42 -5.72 -12.06
N ASP A 25 3.97 -4.90 -13.01
CA ASP A 25 4.86 -4.09 -13.84
C ASP A 25 5.40 -2.93 -12.98
N VAL A 26 6.71 -2.77 -12.89
CA VAL A 26 7.31 -1.72 -12.07
C VAL A 26 8.38 -1.03 -12.89
N ASP A 27 8.02 0.06 -13.55
CA ASP A 27 8.94 0.81 -14.42
C ASP A 27 9.87 1.70 -13.60
N ARG A 28 9.34 2.32 -12.53
CA ARG A 28 10.06 3.29 -11.70
C ARG A 28 9.67 3.14 -10.23
N VAL A 29 10.63 3.34 -9.34
CA VAL A 29 10.41 3.35 -7.88
C VAL A 29 11.05 4.58 -7.26
N ILE A 30 10.24 5.31 -6.50
CA ILE A 30 10.70 6.41 -5.65
C ILE A 30 10.74 5.91 -4.21
N LEU A 31 11.94 5.64 -3.72
CA LEU A 31 12.21 5.24 -2.35
C LEU A 31 12.31 6.49 -1.48
N LEU A 32 11.31 6.71 -0.62
CA LEU A 32 11.32 7.83 0.32
C LEU A 32 12.06 7.41 1.58
N GLU A 33 13.15 8.11 1.88
CA GLU A 33 13.97 7.93 3.08
C GLU A 33 13.63 9.01 4.10
N GLY A 34 13.44 8.65 5.35
CA GLY A 34 13.11 9.58 6.42
C GLY A 34 13.99 9.33 7.63
N THR A 35 14.34 10.38 8.37
CA THR A 35 15.07 10.20 9.63
C THR A 35 14.10 9.84 10.75
N VAL A 36 14.15 8.58 11.19
CA VAL A 36 13.34 8.08 12.32
C VAL A 36 14.28 7.77 13.49
N GLY A 37 14.14 8.47 14.62
CA GLY A 37 14.78 8.06 15.88
C GLY A 37 16.30 8.23 15.93
N SER A 38 17.00 7.18 16.41
CA SER A 38 18.44 7.21 16.72
C SER A 38 19.33 7.12 15.47
N GLU A 39 20.64 7.39 15.60
CA GLU A 39 21.61 7.20 14.51
C GLU A 39 21.61 5.76 13.97
N ALA A 40 21.46 4.77 14.85
CA ALA A 40 21.36 3.37 14.48
C ALA A 40 20.11 3.07 13.62
N ASN A 41 18.97 3.66 13.96
CA ASN A 41 17.75 3.53 13.16
C ASN A 41 17.93 4.14 11.76
N VAL A 42 18.61 5.28 11.68
CA VAL A 42 18.91 5.93 10.40
C VAL A 42 19.85 5.08 9.54
N GLU A 43 20.88 4.49 10.15
CA GLU A 43 21.78 3.57 9.44
C GLU A 43 21.03 2.33 8.93
N TYR A 44 20.17 1.77 9.76
CA TYR A 44 19.36 0.62 9.43
C TYR A 44 18.41 0.91 8.26
N SER A 45 17.60 1.98 8.33
CA SER A 45 16.72 2.36 7.22
C SER A 45 17.48 2.63 5.92
N ARG A 46 18.71 3.17 5.99
CA ARG A 46 19.58 3.34 4.81
C ARG A 46 20.09 2.02 4.25
N ASN A 47 20.34 1.01 5.10
CA ASN A 47 20.73 -0.32 4.64
C ASN A 47 19.57 -0.99 3.89
N ILE A 48 18.36 -0.92 4.45
CA ILE A 48 17.14 -1.43 3.79
C ILE A 48 16.87 -0.68 2.49
N ALA A 49 16.99 0.65 2.47
CA ALA A 49 16.82 1.45 1.25
C ALA A 49 17.80 1.05 0.13
N ARG A 50 19.08 0.85 0.47
CA ARG A 50 20.10 0.39 -0.50
C ARG A 50 19.80 -1.01 -1.03
N LYS A 51 19.35 -1.91 -0.15
CA LYS A 51 18.96 -3.27 -0.55
C LYS A 51 17.74 -3.23 -1.48
N LEU A 52 16.70 -2.47 -1.13
CA LEU A 52 15.52 -2.28 -1.97
C LEU A 52 15.89 -1.67 -3.32
N GLU A 53 16.72 -0.62 -3.36
CA GLU A 53 17.21 -0.01 -4.60
C GLU A 53 17.85 -1.06 -5.52
N GLN A 54 18.75 -1.89 -4.96
CA GLN A 54 19.41 -2.94 -5.71
C GLN A 54 18.42 -4.03 -6.19
N ASP A 55 17.50 -4.47 -5.34
CA ASP A 55 16.59 -5.56 -5.66
C ASP A 55 15.46 -5.13 -6.60
N PHE A 56 14.95 -3.90 -6.50
CA PHE A 56 14.03 -3.33 -7.49
C PHE A 56 14.67 -3.28 -8.88
N THR A 57 15.92 -2.83 -8.98
CA THR A 57 16.63 -2.80 -10.27
C THR A 57 16.96 -4.21 -10.77
N ASN A 58 17.42 -5.13 -9.91
CA ASN A 58 17.86 -6.46 -10.35
C ASN A 58 16.70 -7.43 -10.65
N LEU A 59 15.62 -7.38 -9.86
CA LEU A 59 14.54 -8.35 -9.92
C LEU A 59 13.36 -7.86 -10.77
N LEU A 60 13.09 -6.55 -10.76
CA LEU A 60 11.96 -5.94 -11.46
C LEU A 60 12.40 -5.06 -12.64
N GLY A 61 13.70 -4.77 -12.79
CA GLY A 61 14.21 -3.93 -13.88
C GLY A 61 13.87 -2.44 -13.73
N ALA A 62 13.39 -2.03 -12.55
CA ALA A 62 12.89 -0.69 -12.31
C ALA A 62 14.00 0.36 -12.24
N GLU A 63 13.72 1.55 -12.76
CA GLU A 63 14.50 2.75 -12.46
C GLU A 63 14.25 3.14 -10.99
N THR A 64 15.32 3.36 -10.22
CA THR A 64 15.19 3.68 -8.79
C THR A 64 15.69 5.08 -8.49
N VAL A 65 14.91 5.83 -7.72
CA VAL A 65 15.26 7.16 -7.22
C VAL A 65 15.06 7.19 -5.72
N ARG A 66 16.02 7.78 -5.00
CA ARG A 66 15.92 8.01 -3.55
C ARG A 66 15.67 9.47 -3.25
N GLU A 67 14.69 9.71 -2.42
CA GLU A 67 14.34 11.06 -1.98
C GLU A 67 14.22 11.12 -0.47
N ARG A 68 14.44 12.30 0.12
CA ARG A 68 14.46 12.47 1.57
C ARG A 68 13.26 13.25 2.08
N LEU A 69 12.63 12.73 3.12
CA LEU A 69 11.67 13.43 3.97
C LEU A 69 12.41 14.00 5.19
N THR A 70 12.33 15.32 5.35
CA THR A 70 13.04 16.06 6.41
C THR A 70 12.57 15.68 7.81
N ASP A 71 11.25 15.59 8.01
CA ASP A 71 10.63 15.16 9.25
C ASP A 71 9.46 14.22 8.93
N VAL A 72 9.56 12.99 9.41
CA VAL A 72 8.55 11.93 9.23
C VAL A 72 7.36 12.08 10.17
N TYR A 73 7.42 13.00 11.13
CA TYR A 73 6.32 13.31 12.05
C TYR A 73 5.60 14.61 11.67
N ASP A 74 6.15 15.39 10.74
CA ASP A 74 5.48 16.55 10.16
C ASP A 74 4.50 16.09 9.08
N TYR A 75 3.23 15.95 9.48
CA TYR A 75 2.15 15.55 8.59
C TYR A 75 1.96 16.55 7.44
N ASP A 76 2.02 17.85 7.72
CA ASP A 76 1.73 18.88 6.73
C ASP A 76 2.81 18.90 5.65
N ALA A 77 4.09 18.85 6.05
CA ALA A 77 5.20 18.77 5.11
C ALA A 77 5.20 17.45 4.32
N ALA A 78 4.85 16.33 4.96
CA ALA A 78 4.71 15.05 4.26
C ALA A 78 3.55 15.08 3.24
N PHE A 79 2.45 15.77 3.57
CA PHE A 79 1.31 15.94 2.68
C PHE A 79 1.67 16.79 1.47
N GLU A 80 2.27 17.97 1.68
CA GLU A 80 2.74 18.83 0.58
C GLU A 80 3.70 18.07 -0.34
N ARG A 81 4.65 17.32 0.25
CA ARG A 81 5.59 16.52 -0.54
C ARG A 81 4.89 15.44 -1.34
N ALA A 82 3.97 14.70 -0.73
CA ALA A 82 3.21 13.65 -1.42
C ALA A 82 2.38 14.24 -2.56
N PHE A 83 1.72 15.37 -2.32
CA PHE A 83 0.87 16.04 -3.29
C PHE A 83 1.68 16.51 -4.51
N ASP A 84 2.82 17.16 -4.28
CA ASP A 84 3.71 17.62 -5.36
C ASP A 84 4.30 16.44 -6.13
N LEU A 85 4.73 15.39 -5.44
CA LEU A 85 5.36 14.22 -6.04
C LEU A 85 4.38 13.45 -6.93
N ILE A 86 3.16 13.18 -6.45
CA ILE A 86 2.16 12.44 -7.21
C ILE A 86 1.76 13.25 -8.45
N ASN A 87 1.51 14.56 -8.33
CA ASN A 87 1.20 15.40 -9.48
C ASN A 87 2.36 15.44 -10.49
N ALA A 88 3.61 15.58 -10.03
CA ALA A 88 4.77 15.59 -10.92
C ALA A 88 4.92 14.29 -11.72
N GLU A 89 4.67 13.14 -11.10
CA GLU A 89 4.72 11.84 -11.78
C GLU A 89 3.55 11.65 -12.77
N LEU A 90 2.35 12.13 -12.43
CA LEU A 90 1.19 12.13 -13.33
C LEU A 90 1.36 13.06 -14.53
N ASP A 91 1.92 14.25 -14.30
CA ASP A 91 2.08 15.33 -15.29
C ASP A 91 3.32 15.15 -16.17
N GLY A 92 4.27 14.34 -15.73
CA GLY A 92 5.47 14.08 -16.51
C GLY A 92 5.07 13.53 -17.90
N SER A 93 5.42 14.25 -18.96
CA SER A 93 5.45 13.72 -20.33
C SER A 93 6.58 14.41 -21.12
N ALA A 94 7.33 13.61 -21.88
CA ALA A 94 8.13 14.03 -23.04
C ALA A 94 9.09 15.23 -22.90
N SER A 95 9.98 15.29 -21.90
CA SER A 95 11.07 16.28 -21.86
C SER A 95 12.44 15.78 -22.33
N ASP A 96 12.50 14.60 -22.95
CA ASP A 96 13.75 14.02 -23.49
C ASP A 96 13.79 14.04 -25.02
N ASP A 97 13.15 15.03 -25.66
CA ASP A 97 13.53 15.45 -27.01
C ASP A 97 14.31 16.77 -26.92
N GLY A 98 15.62 16.65 -27.11
CA GLY A 98 16.55 17.77 -27.17
C GLY A 98 16.28 18.65 -28.39
N GLY A 99 15.33 19.57 -28.26
CA GLY A 99 15.04 20.61 -29.25
C GLY A 99 15.41 22.00 -28.74
N THR A 100 16.70 22.33 -28.69
CA THR A 100 17.11 23.73 -28.57
C THR A 100 16.90 24.42 -29.93
N GLY A 101 16.02 25.43 -29.99
CA GLY A 101 15.85 26.17 -31.25
C GLY A 101 14.73 27.20 -31.34
N ASP A 102 14.80 28.23 -30.50
CA ASP A 102 14.46 29.63 -30.82
C ASP A 102 12.99 30.09 -31.03
N ALA A 103 12.75 31.31 -30.60
CA ALA A 103 11.48 31.99 -30.46
C ALA A 103 10.95 32.61 -31.77
N ALA A 104 9.62 32.65 -31.94
CA ALA A 104 8.91 33.83 -32.47
C ALA A 104 7.39 33.67 -32.30
N ALA A 105 6.75 34.78 -31.94
CA ALA A 105 5.31 34.95 -31.85
C ALA A 105 4.63 34.85 -33.23
N ASP A 106 3.43 34.28 -33.28
CA ASP A 106 2.32 34.94 -33.97
C ASP A 106 0.95 34.38 -33.56
N ALA A 107 -0.03 35.27 -33.49
CA ALA A 107 -1.41 34.99 -33.16
C ALA A 107 -2.21 34.64 -34.41
N ALA A 108 -2.89 33.49 -34.43
CA ALA A 108 -4.07 33.26 -35.26
C ALA A 108 -4.88 32.08 -34.72
N GLY A 109 -6.18 32.28 -34.56
CA GLY A 109 -7.13 31.25 -34.17
C GLY A 109 -7.30 30.19 -35.25
N GLY A 110 -7.55 28.97 -34.79
CA GLY A 110 -8.04 27.84 -35.58
C GLY A 110 -8.63 26.82 -34.61
N ASP A 111 -9.94 26.57 -34.75
CA ASP A 111 -10.57 25.32 -34.29
C ASP A 111 -9.76 24.16 -34.88
N THR A 112 -9.23 23.31 -34.01
CA THR A 112 -8.83 21.95 -34.37
C THR A 112 -9.38 21.02 -33.31
N ASP A 113 -10.35 20.23 -33.76
CA ASP A 113 -10.84 19.01 -33.17
C ASP A 113 -9.72 18.13 -32.59
N ASP A 114 -10.03 17.54 -31.45
CA ASP A 114 -9.83 16.12 -31.15
C ASP A 114 -8.47 15.52 -31.56
N ALA A 115 -7.49 15.71 -30.67
CA ALA A 115 -6.34 14.84 -30.57
C ALA A 115 -6.06 14.59 -29.08
N THR A 116 -6.87 13.71 -28.49
CA THR A 116 -6.50 12.92 -27.30
C THR A 116 -5.26 12.10 -27.63
N ALA A 117 -4.08 12.72 -27.52
CA ALA A 117 -2.81 12.08 -27.79
C ALA A 117 -2.00 11.94 -26.49
N GLY A 118 -2.11 10.75 -25.87
CA GLY A 118 -0.99 10.11 -25.16
C GLY A 118 -0.71 10.48 -23.70
N GLY A 119 -1.71 10.93 -22.93
CA GLY A 119 -1.56 11.16 -21.48
C GLY A 119 -1.78 9.91 -20.59
N ASP A 120 -2.38 8.86 -21.15
CA ASP A 120 -2.97 7.73 -20.39
C ASP A 120 -1.95 6.71 -19.86
N ASP A 121 -0.66 6.82 -20.18
CA ASP A 121 0.30 5.74 -19.93
C ASP A 121 0.98 5.81 -18.56
N ARG A 122 0.70 6.79 -17.69
CA ARG A 122 1.41 6.94 -16.40
C ARG A 122 0.52 6.70 -15.20
N GLU A 123 0.84 5.68 -14.42
CA GLU A 123 0.17 5.35 -13.17
C GLU A 123 1.10 5.57 -11.98
N VAL A 124 0.53 5.98 -10.85
CA VAL A 124 1.24 6.21 -9.60
C VAL A 124 0.68 5.29 -8.52
N TRP A 125 1.53 4.39 -8.03
CA TRP A 125 1.20 3.39 -7.01
C TRP A 125 1.85 3.74 -5.68
N VAL A 126 1.05 4.20 -4.71
CA VAL A 126 1.53 4.67 -3.41
C VAL A 126 1.42 3.55 -2.37
N ASN A 127 2.57 3.09 -1.88
CA ASN A 127 2.66 2.09 -0.83
C ASN A 127 2.49 2.75 0.56
N LEU A 128 1.61 2.22 1.39
CA LEU A 128 1.31 2.76 2.72
C LEU A 128 1.79 1.86 3.87
N CYS A 129 2.66 0.90 3.59
CA CYS A 129 2.98 -0.16 4.55
C CYS A 129 4.05 0.23 5.58
N SER A 130 4.96 1.12 5.22
CA SER A 130 6.10 1.49 6.08
C SER A 130 6.14 3.01 6.32
N MET A 131 7.11 3.43 7.14
CA MET A 131 7.21 4.74 7.82
C MET A 131 6.16 4.99 8.93
N PRO A 132 6.38 5.99 9.79
CA PRO A 132 5.40 6.41 10.80
C PRO A 132 4.06 6.78 10.18
N ARG A 133 2.98 6.50 10.93
CA ARG A 133 1.59 6.79 10.52
C ARG A 133 1.34 8.18 9.94
N PRO A 134 1.95 9.28 10.43
CA PRO A 134 1.78 10.59 9.81
C PRO A 134 2.12 10.60 8.32
N VAL A 135 3.21 9.96 7.90
CA VAL A 135 3.58 9.87 6.47
C VAL A 135 2.56 9.04 5.71
N SER A 136 2.19 7.85 6.19
CA SER A 136 1.23 6.99 5.49
C SER A 136 -0.12 7.68 5.33
N PHE A 137 -0.62 8.36 6.36
CA PHE A 137 -1.88 9.12 6.27
C PHE A 137 -1.76 10.35 5.37
N ALA A 138 -0.63 11.05 5.39
CA ALA A 138 -0.40 12.20 4.53
C ALA A 138 -0.39 11.79 3.05
N PHE A 139 0.33 10.72 2.71
CA PHE A 139 0.41 10.19 1.35
C PHE A 139 -0.94 9.64 0.86
N ALA A 140 -1.66 8.90 1.70
CA ALA A 140 -3.01 8.46 1.38
C ALA A 140 -3.94 9.66 1.14
N THR A 141 -3.92 10.65 2.04
CA THR A 141 -4.76 11.84 1.92
C THR A 141 -4.43 12.67 0.69
N ALA A 142 -3.15 12.83 0.35
CA ALA A 142 -2.70 13.53 -0.85
C ALA A 142 -3.19 12.81 -2.11
N ALA A 143 -2.96 11.50 -2.22
CA ALA A 143 -3.47 10.69 -3.32
C ALA A 143 -5.00 10.82 -3.48
N HIS A 144 -5.73 10.74 -2.37
CA HIS A 144 -7.19 10.88 -2.37
C HIS A 144 -7.64 12.28 -2.78
N SER A 145 -6.98 13.34 -2.30
CA SER A 145 -7.27 14.71 -2.71
C SER A 145 -7.08 14.89 -4.20
N ILE A 146 -5.97 14.37 -4.75
CA ILE A 146 -5.68 14.46 -6.19
C ILE A 146 -6.73 13.70 -7.00
N MET A 147 -7.12 12.49 -6.60
CA MET A 147 -8.21 11.74 -7.26
C MET A 147 -9.55 12.50 -7.29
N VAL A 148 -9.82 13.32 -6.28
CA VAL A 148 -11.05 14.14 -6.21
C VAL A 148 -10.93 15.38 -7.08
N GLU A 149 -9.75 16.01 -7.11
CA GLU A 149 -9.48 17.24 -7.88
C GLU A 149 -9.27 16.97 -9.37
N ARG A 150 -8.66 15.84 -9.72
CA ARG A 150 -8.30 15.39 -11.08
C ARG A 150 -9.05 14.09 -11.40
N GLN A 151 -10.35 14.22 -11.67
CA GLN A 151 -11.23 13.07 -11.88
C GLN A 151 -10.80 12.17 -13.05
N ASP A 152 -10.24 12.77 -14.11
CA ASP A 152 -9.75 12.07 -15.29
C ASP A 152 -8.48 11.24 -15.01
N ASP A 153 -7.77 11.52 -13.91
CA ASP A 153 -6.56 10.79 -13.50
C ASP A 153 -6.83 9.79 -12.35
N ARG A 154 -8.10 9.66 -11.93
CA ARG A 154 -8.46 8.90 -10.72
C ARG A 154 -8.07 7.43 -10.81
N ASP A 155 -8.25 6.82 -11.96
CA ASP A 155 -7.91 5.43 -12.25
C ASP A 155 -6.41 5.19 -12.44
N ARG A 156 -5.62 6.27 -12.55
CA ARG A 156 -4.16 6.22 -12.68
C ARG A 156 -3.44 6.32 -11.32
N ILE A 157 -4.16 6.57 -10.24
CA ILE A 157 -3.59 6.69 -8.90
C ILE A 157 -4.06 5.49 -8.09
N HIS A 158 -3.14 4.79 -7.45
CA HIS A 158 -3.43 3.64 -6.63
C HIS A 158 -2.80 3.82 -5.27
N THR A 159 -3.52 3.51 -4.21
CA THR A 159 -2.95 3.46 -2.86
C THR A 159 -3.11 2.04 -2.34
N TYR A 160 -2.05 1.48 -1.77
CA TYR A 160 -2.08 0.08 -1.41
C TYR A 160 -1.33 -0.27 -0.13
N TYR A 161 -1.77 -1.38 0.45
CA TYR A 161 -1.23 -1.96 1.67
C TYR A 161 -0.97 -3.46 1.49
N THR A 162 0.11 -3.93 2.12
CA THR A 162 0.53 -5.32 2.16
C THR A 162 0.57 -5.73 3.62
N ALA A 163 -0.17 -6.78 3.97
CA ALA A 163 -0.12 -7.36 5.31
C ALA A 163 1.13 -8.26 5.46
N PRO A 164 1.84 -8.21 6.60
CA PRO A 164 2.90 -9.18 6.86
C PRO A 164 2.35 -10.58 7.14
N GLU A 165 3.17 -11.60 6.90
CA GLU A 165 2.89 -12.96 7.38
C GLU A 165 3.15 -13.06 8.89
N LYS A 166 4.20 -12.39 9.37
CA LYS A 166 4.65 -12.40 10.77
C LYS A 166 5.28 -11.06 11.19
N TYR A 167 5.16 -10.76 12.48
CA TYR A 167 5.79 -9.63 13.17
C TYR A 167 6.96 -10.15 14.02
N HIS A 168 8.16 -9.60 13.83
CA HIS A 168 9.35 -10.02 14.59
C HIS A 168 9.36 -9.48 16.02
N GLU A 169 8.60 -8.43 16.32
CA GLU A 169 8.62 -7.77 17.63
C GLU A 169 8.27 -8.72 18.76
N THR A 170 7.38 -9.69 18.53
CA THR A 170 7.03 -10.70 19.53
C THR A 170 8.18 -11.68 19.77
N GLU A 171 8.87 -12.13 18.73
CA GLU A 171 10.02 -13.04 18.86
C GLU A 171 11.20 -12.35 19.51
N LEU A 172 11.49 -11.10 19.12
CA LEU A 172 12.50 -10.27 19.75
C LEU A 172 12.19 -10.07 21.24
N ALA A 173 10.93 -9.83 21.59
CA ALA A 173 10.55 -9.68 22.99
C ALA A 173 10.65 -10.99 23.79
N GLU A 174 10.28 -12.12 23.20
CA GLU A 174 10.48 -13.45 23.79
C GLU A 174 11.97 -13.73 23.98
N GLU A 175 12.78 -13.42 22.97
CA GLU A 175 14.22 -13.65 23.02
C GLU A 175 14.93 -12.73 24.02
N LEU A 176 14.51 -11.48 24.15
CA LEU A 176 15.03 -10.58 25.19
C LEU A 176 14.66 -11.03 26.59
N ARG A 177 13.44 -11.56 26.79
CA ARG A 177 13.01 -12.08 28.11
C ARG A 177 13.81 -13.30 28.52
N ALA A 178 13.97 -14.29 27.65
CA ALA A 178 14.74 -15.48 28.01
C ALA A 178 16.26 -15.19 28.09
N ASN A 179 16.77 -14.15 27.40
CA ASN A 179 18.11 -13.62 27.65
C ASN A 179 18.25 -13.01 29.05
N ARG A 180 17.27 -12.20 29.48
CA ARG A 180 17.24 -11.66 30.84
C ARG A 180 17.21 -12.78 31.88
N ASP A 181 16.34 -13.77 31.71
CA ASP A 181 16.17 -14.86 32.68
C ASP A 181 17.48 -15.66 32.81
N LEU A 182 18.17 -15.94 31.69
CA LEU A 182 19.52 -16.53 31.71
C LEU A 182 20.50 -15.65 32.48
N LEU A 183 20.55 -14.34 32.22
CA LEU A 183 21.46 -13.43 32.92
C LEU A 183 21.17 -13.35 34.43
N GLU A 184 19.90 -13.38 34.85
CA GLU A 184 19.50 -13.41 36.26
C GLU A 184 19.98 -14.69 36.96
N GLU A 185 19.84 -15.83 36.30
CA GLU A 185 20.34 -17.12 36.80
C GLU A 185 21.87 -17.11 36.98
N LEU A 186 22.61 -16.62 35.98
CA LEU A 186 24.08 -16.52 36.05
C LEU A 186 24.56 -15.59 37.18
N VAL A 187 23.84 -14.50 37.43
CA VAL A 187 24.14 -13.60 38.56
C VAL A 187 23.88 -14.31 39.89
N ALA A 188 22.77 -15.04 40.02
CA ALA A 188 22.43 -15.78 41.23
C ALA A 188 23.45 -16.90 41.54
N GLU A 189 23.89 -17.62 40.51
CA GLU A 189 24.94 -18.65 40.63
C GLU A 189 26.27 -18.06 41.11
N ARG A 190 26.68 -16.92 40.52
CA ARG A 190 27.87 -16.19 40.95
C ARG A 190 27.77 -15.75 42.42
N ASP A 191 26.65 -15.13 42.80
CA ASP A 191 26.45 -14.62 44.16
C ASP A 191 26.41 -15.77 45.19
N ALA A 192 25.86 -16.93 44.83
CA ALA A 192 25.90 -18.14 45.65
C ALA A 192 27.31 -18.72 45.80
N ALA A 193 28.13 -18.68 44.75
CA ALA A 193 29.53 -19.11 44.79
C ALA A 193 30.40 -18.18 45.66
N ASP A 194 30.19 -16.86 45.57
CA ASP A 194 30.92 -15.87 46.37
C ASP A 194 30.54 -15.94 47.87
N GLY A 195 29.29 -16.30 48.21
CA GLY A 195 28.83 -16.47 49.59
C GLY A 195 29.30 -17.77 50.29
N ALA A 196 29.78 -18.77 49.54
CA ALA A 196 30.27 -20.04 50.07
C ALA A 196 31.77 -20.02 50.45
N ALA A 197 32.51 -18.98 50.02
CA ALA A 197 33.95 -18.87 50.22
C ALA A 197 34.40 -18.49 51.66
N ASP A 198 33.47 -18.14 52.56
CA ASP A 198 33.75 -17.84 53.97
C ASP A 198 33.62 -19.06 54.91
N GLY A 199 33.42 -20.28 54.37
CA GLY A 199 33.32 -21.53 55.12
C GLY A 199 34.46 -22.52 54.83
N ASP A 200 35.26 -22.80 55.86
CA ASP A 200 36.48 -23.59 55.91
C ASP A 200 36.44 -25.04 55.35
N ASP A 201 37.54 -25.38 54.66
CA ASP A 201 38.26 -26.65 54.43
C ASP A 201 37.66 -27.86 53.67
N GLY A 202 38.43 -28.29 52.66
CA GLY A 202 38.81 -29.70 52.50
C GLY A 202 37.82 -30.67 51.84
N GLY A 203 37.72 -30.66 50.51
CA GLY A 203 37.07 -31.77 49.79
C GLY A 203 37.09 -31.64 48.27
N GLY A 204 38.13 -32.18 47.63
CA GLY A 204 38.21 -32.28 46.17
C GLY A 204 37.03 -33.07 45.59
N GLY A 205 36.28 -32.42 44.71
CA GLY A 205 35.18 -33.01 43.95
C GLY A 205 34.76 -32.04 42.86
N ASP A 206 35.50 -32.10 41.75
CA ASP A 206 35.12 -31.62 40.42
C ASP A 206 34.38 -30.26 40.37
N GLY A 207 35.17 -29.21 40.58
CA GLY A 207 34.77 -27.82 40.43
C GLY A 207 34.54 -27.46 38.96
N THR A 208 33.44 -27.93 38.40
CA THR A 208 32.76 -27.22 37.32
C THR A 208 31.44 -26.71 37.85
N SER A 209 31.52 -25.53 38.46
CA SER A 209 30.54 -24.45 38.30
C SER A 209 30.42 -24.11 36.81
N GLY A 210 30.00 -25.10 36.03
CA GLY A 210 29.70 -24.99 34.62
C GLY A 210 28.35 -24.30 34.55
N VAL A 211 28.37 -22.98 34.66
CA VAL A 211 27.48 -22.17 33.83
C VAL A 211 27.36 -22.91 32.49
N ASP A 212 26.16 -23.39 32.14
CA ASP A 212 25.95 -24.25 30.98
C ASP A 212 26.44 -23.51 29.74
N ALA A 213 27.71 -23.73 29.37
CA ALA A 213 28.35 -23.07 28.24
C ALA A 213 27.59 -23.38 26.95
N ASP A 214 26.98 -24.57 26.90
CA ASP A 214 26.07 -25.01 25.86
C ASP A 214 24.79 -24.16 25.83
N ARG A 215 24.17 -23.87 26.99
CA ARG A 215 22.99 -23.00 27.07
C ARG A 215 23.31 -21.56 26.67
N ILE A 216 24.48 -21.04 27.05
CA ILE A 216 24.94 -19.71 26.59
C ILE A 216 25.17 -19.72 25.08
N ALA A 217 25.82 -20.76 24.56
CA ALA A 217 26.10 -20.89 23.14
C ALA A 217 24.82 -20.99 22.30
N ASP A 218 23.86 -21.81 22.73
CA ASP A 218 22.53 -21.92 22.12
C ASP A 218 21.83 -20.56 22.12
N ARG A 219 21.88 -19.85 23.25
CA ARG A 219 21.24 -18.54 23.37
C ARG A 219 21.87 -17.48 22.48
N LEU A 220 23.19 -17.47 22.41
CA LEU A 220 23.94 -16.58 21.53
C LEU A 220 23.65 -16.91 20.07
N ALA A 221 23.56 -18.18 19.70
CA ALA A 221 23.23 -18.63 18.35
C ALA A 221 21.83 -18.13 17.95
N THR A 222 20.80 -18.38 18.76
CA THR A 222 19.43 -17.90 18.49
C THR A 222 19.36 -16.38 18.40
N THR A 223 20.02 -15.67 19.32
CA THR A 223 20.05 -14.20 19.30
C THR A 223 20.74 -13.68 18.02
N THR A 224 21.84 -14.33 17.60
CA THR A 224 22.57 -13.94 16.39
C THR A 224 21.73 -14.20 15.13
N GLU A 225 21.03 -15.33 15.07
CA GLU A 225 20.14 -15.66 13.95
C GLU A 225 18.97 -14.68 13.87
N LEU A 226 18.32 -14.38 15.00
CA LEU A 226 17.19 -13.44 15.02
C LEU A 226 17.62 -12.01 14.69
N LEU A 227 18.80 -11.58 15.14
CA LEU A 227 19.36 -10.28 14.74
C LEU A 227 19.73 -10.25 13.26
N SER A 228 20.28 -11.35 12.72
CA SER A 228 20.56 -11.45 11.28
C SER A 228 19.29 -11.37 10.45
N GLU A 229 18.22 -12.06 10.86
CA GLU A 229 16.93 -11.99 10.16
C GLU A 229 16.33 -10.58 10.27
N PHE A 230 16.38 -9.97 11.46
CA PHE A 230 15.98 -8.58 11.64
C PHE A 230 16.78 -7.66 10.71
N ASP A 231 18.11 -7.73 10.69
CA ASP A 231 18.97 -6.91 9.83
C ASP A 231 18.73 -7.11 8.34
N GLU A 232 18.34 -8.32 7.93
CA GLU A 232 18.05 -8.63 6.54
C GLU A 232 16.64 -8.22 6.09
N ARG A 233 15.63 -8.38 6.95
CA ARG A 233 14.21 -8.35 6.53
C ARG A 233 13.40 -7.24 7.15
N GLY A 234 13.77 -6.76 8.34
CA GLY A 234 12.97 -5.76 9.02
C GLY A 234 12.32 -6.17 10.32
N THR A 235 11.31 -5.40 10.68
CA THR A 235 10.34 -5.69 11.74
C THR A 235 9.31 -6.76 11.34
N THR A 236 9.19 -7.06 10.05
CA THR A 236 8.18 -8.02 9.56
C THR A 236 8.77 -9.01 8.56
N ILE A 237 8.09 -10.16 8.44
CA ILE A 237 8.42 -11.22 7.49
C ILE A 237 7.28 -11.40 6.49
N GLY A 238 7.69 -11.54 5.23
CA GLY A 238 6.84 -11.96 4.13
C GLY A 238 5.74 -10.98 3.78
N ALA A 239 4.92 -11.41 2.84
CA ALA A 239 3.72 -10.74 2.40
C ALA A 239 2.58 -11.75 2.44
N LYS A 240 1.57 -11.50 3.26
CA LYS A 240 0.44 -12.40 3.42
C LYS A 240 -0.53 -12.21 2.26
N ARG A 241 -0.82 -13.29 1.54
CA ARG A 241 -1.89 -13.32 0.54
C ARG A 241 -3.26 -13.20 1.20
N ILE A 242 -4.07 -12.26 0.73
CA ILE A 242 -5.44 -12.02 1.22
C ILE A 242 -6.37 -12.06 0.01
N GLY A 243 -7.24 -13.07 -0.03
CA GLY A 243 -7.98 -13.40 -1.25
C GLY A 243 -7.01 -13.86 -2.33
N ASP A 244 -7.05 -13.22 -3.50
CA ASP A 244 -6.25 -13.60 -4.66
C ASP A 244 -4.94 -12.81 -4.79
N SER A 245 -4.72 -11.76 -3.99
CA SER A 245 -3.57 -10.84 -4.09
C SER A 245 -2.80 -10.72 -2.77
N HIS A 246 -1.53 -10.33 -2.84
CA HIS A 246 -0.72 -9.91 -1.70
C HIS A 246 -0.86 -8.41 -1.42
N VAL A 247 -1.38 -7.66 -2.39
CA VAL A 247 -1.63 -6.23 -2.33
C VAL A 247 -3.12 -5.97 -2.08
N ILE A 248 -3.42 -5.18 -1.05
CA ILE A 248 -4.76 -4.65 -0.78
C ILE A 248 -4.78 -3.21 -1.27
N GLU A 249 -5.43 -2.97 -2.39
CA GLU A 249 -5.72 -1.61 -2.83
C GLU A 249 -6.78 -0.97 -1.94
N LEU A 250 -6.57 0.28 -1.55
CA LEU A 250 -7.49 1.07 -0.76
C LEU A 250 -8.32 1.93 -1.72
N PRO A 251 -9.59 1.56 -1.99
CA PRO A 251 -10.39 2.27 -2.96
C PRO A 251 -10.86 3.62 -2.39
N VAL A 252 -10.95 4.63 -3.25
CA VAL A 252 -11.35 5.98 -2.87
C VAL A 252 -12.71 6.32 -3.46
N ALA A 253 -13.70 6.58 -2.61
CA ALA A 253 -14.99 7.07 -3.08
C ALA A 253 -14.92 8.55 -3.44
N SER A 254 -15.58 8.95 -4.52
CA SER A 254 -16.02 10.33 -4.67
C SER A 254 -17.03 10.64 -3.55
N PHE A 255 -16.80 11.68 -2.74
CA PHE A 255 -17.71 12.08 -1.65
C PHE A 255 -19.04 12.69 -2.13
N GLN A 256 -19.42 12.46 -3.39
CA GLN A 256 -20.65 12.99 -3.95
C GLN A 256 -21.87 12.18 -3.51
N ASN A 257 -22.81 12.84 -2.83
CA ASN A 257 -24.10 12.25 -2.40
C ASN A 257 -24.76 11.42 -3.49
N VAL A 258 -24.92 10.12 -3.23
CA VAL A 258 -25.69 9.18 -4.06
C VAL A 258 -27.15 9.59 -4.02
N LYS A 259 -27.75 9.83 -5.19
CA LYS A 259 -29.16 10.19 -5.33
C LYS A 259 -30.03 8.94 -5.20
N PRO A 260 -31.33 9.07 -4.84
CA PRO A 260 -32.20 7.91 -4.65
C PRO A 260 -32.27 6.94 -5.85
N PHE A 261 -32.26 7.47 -7.08
CA PHE A 261 -32.26 6.59 -8.26
C PHE A 261 -30.90 5.96 -8.55
N GLU A 262 -29.80 6.63 -8.19
CA GLU A 262 -28.45 6.06 -8.30
C GLU A 262 -28.28 4.92 -7.29
N GLU A 263 -28.84 5.06 -6.09
CA GLU A 263 -28.88 4.02 -5.06
C GLU A 263 -29.59 2.75 -5.55
N LEU A 264 -30.73 2.89 -6.23
CA LEU A 264 -31.42 1.76 -6.87
C LEU A 264 -30.52 1.05 -7.89
N VAL A 265 -29.82 1.80 -8.75
CA VAL A 265 -28.89 1.24 -9.72
C VAL A 265 -27.76 0.44 -9.02
N LEU A 266 -27.21 0.98 -7.93
CA LEU A 266 -26.15 0.31 -7.17
C LEU A 266 -26.65 -0.96 -6.49
N PHE A 267 -27.83 -0.93 -5.87
CA PHE A 267 -28.42 -2.12 -5.25
C PHE A 267 -28.74 -3.22 -6.26
N THR A 268 -29.32 -2.87 -7.41
CA THR A 268 -29.57 -3.85 -8.48
C THR A 268 -28.27 -4.47 -8.98
N LEU A 269 -27.22 -3.68 -9.21
CA LEU A 269 -25.90 -4.24 -9.54
C LEU A 269 -25.32 -5.11 -8.42
N GLY A 270 -25.55 -4.75 -7.16
CA GLY A 270 -25.11 -5.55 -6.01
C GLY A 270 -25.85 -6.88 -5.86
N GLU A 271 -27.12 -6.94 -6.24
CA GLU A 271 -27.95 -8.15 -6.17
C GLU A 271 -27.69 -9.09 -7.35
N HIS A 272 -27.63 -8.55 -8.56
CA HIS A 272 -27.55 -9.34 -9.79
C HIS A 272 -26.11 -9.51 -10.31
N GLY A 273 -25.15 -8.75 -9.78
CA GLY A 273 -23.73 -8.82 -10.12
C GLY A 273 -23.38 -8.08 -11.41
N GLU A 274 -23.26 -8.80 -12.52
CA GLU A 274 -22.82 -8.25 -13.81
C GLU A 274 -23.94 -8.22 -14.84
N PHE A 275 -23.97 -7.17 -15.67
CA PHE A 275 -24.86 -7.08 -16.84
C PHE A 275 -24.05 -6.94 -18.11
N ALA A 276 -24.50 -7.57 -19.20
CA ALA A 276 -23.82 -7.51 -20.50
C ALA A 276 -24.01 -6.15 -21.19
N SER A 277 -25.00 -5.37 -20.78
CA SER A 277 -25.20 -3.99 -21.22
C SER A 277 -26.02 -3.15 -20.23
N VAL A 278 -25.90 -1.82 -20.35
CA VAL A 278 -26.75 -0.86 -19.63
C VAL A 278 -28.23 -1.01 -19.96
N SER A 279 -28.57 -1.57 -21.13
CA SER A 279 -29.98 -1.77 -21.53
C SER A 279 -30.60 -2.96 -20.81
N GLU A 280 -29.82 -4.02 -20.62
CA GLU A 280 -30.21 -5.18 -19.81
C GLU A 280 -30.42 -4.78 -18.35
N LEU A 281 -29.48 -4.01 -17.79
CA LEU A 281 -29.62 -3.42 -16.45
C LEU A 281 -30.90 -2.56 -16.34
N ALA A 282 -31.24 -1.79 -17.38
CA ALA A 282 -32.44 -0.97 -17.40
C ALA A 282 -33.73 -1.80 -17.48
N GLU A 283 -33.73 -2.93 -18.16
CA GLU A 283 -34.86 -3.86 -18.19
C GLU A 283 -35.09 -4.47 -16.81
N THR A 284 -34.03 -4.99 -16.17
CA THR A 284 -34.10 -5.54 -14.81
C THR A 284 -34.55 -4.49 -13.78
N LEU A 285 -34.02 -3.27 -13.84
CA LEU A 285 -34.45 -2.16 -12.98
C LEU A 285 -35.93 -1.80 -13.15
N ALA A 286 -36.46 -1.87 -14.37
CA ALA A 286 -37.87 -1.59 -14.63
C ALA A 286 -38.76 -2.69 -14.02
N ASP A 287 -38.36 -3.95 -14.17
CA ASP A 287 -39.05 -5.10 -13.58
C ASP A 287 -39.05 -5.04 -12.04
N ASP A 288 -37.90 -4.77 -11.42
CA ASP A 288 -37.76 -4.67 -9.96
C ASP A 288 -38.59 -3.54 -9.35
N LEU A 289 -38.72 -2.41 -10.08
CA LEU A 289 -39.52 -1.26 -9.66
C LEU A 289 -41.00 -1.36 -10.04
N ASN A 290 -41.38 -2.41 -10.80
CA ASN A 290 -42.70 -2.54 -11.40
C ASN A 290 -43.12 -1.27 -12.19
N GLU A 291 -42.17 -0.73 -12.95
CA GLU A 291 -42.29 0.45 -13.83
C GLU A 291 -42.28 0.03 -15.31
N GLU A 292 -42.86 0.83 -16.20
CA GLU A 292 -42.88 0.51 -17.62
C GLU A 292 -41.51 0.78 -18.28
N TYR A 293 -40.97 -0.23 -18.98
CA TYR A 293 -39.73 -0.07 -19.75
C TYR A 293 -39.94 0.80 -20.99
N THR A 294 -39.62 2.09 -20.83
CA THR A 294 -39.74 3.13 -21.87
C THR A 294 -38.38 3.65 -22.31
N ASP A 295 -38.30 4.26 -23.49
CA ASP A 295 -37.09 4.94 -23.97
C ASP A 295 -36.61 6.04 -22.99
N SER A 296 -37.54 6.73 -22.34
CA SER A 296 -37.23 7.70 -21.29
C SER A 296 -36.63 7.07 -20.04
N PHE A 297 -37.13 5.91 -19.62
CA PHE A 297 -36.59 5.17 -18.48
C PHE A 297 -35.18 4.67 -18.79
N ARG A 298 -34.99 4.05 -19.96
CA ARG A 298 -33.67 3.61 -20.43
C ARG A 298 -32.66 4.77 -20.48
N SER A 299 -33.06 5.93 -21.01
CA SER A 299 -32.21 7.13 -21.06
C SER A 299 -31.83 7.61 -19.65
N LYS A 300 -32.75 7.55 -18.69
CA LYS A 300 -32.50 7.87 -17.28
C LYS A 300 -31.48 6.91 -16.67
N VAL A 301 -31.58 5.61 -16.92
CA VAL A 301 -30.61 4.62 -16.44
C VAL A 301 -29.22 4.89 -17.02
N ILE A 302 -29.12 5.09 -18.35
CA ILE A 302 -27.85 5.40 -19.02
C ILE A 302 -27.18 6.62 -18.39
N TYR A 303 -27.93 7.71 -18.18
CA TYR A 303 -27.41 8.92 -17.55
C TYR A 303 -26.87 8.68 -16.12
N ASN A 304 -27.56 7.87 -15.33
CA ASN A 304 -27.11 7.60 -13.95
C ASN A 304 -25.94 6.62 -13.90
N VAL A 305 -25.90 5.62 -14.79
CA VAL A 305 -24.75 4.71 -14.93
C VAL A 305 -23.50 5.48 -15.35
N ASP A 306 -23.63 6.42 -16.29
CA ASP A 306 -22.53 7.28 -16.71
C ASP A 306 -21.99 8.13 -15.55
N ARG A 307 -22.91 8.78 -14.81
CA ARG A 307 -22.58 9.57 -13.62
C ARG A 307 -21.99 8.73 -12.47
N LEU A 308 -22.37 7.47 -12.35
CA LEU A 308 -21.80 6.53 -11.39
C LEU A 308 -20.50 5.88 -11.88
N GLY A 309 -20.18 6.02 -13.17
CA GLY A 309 -19.00 5.45 -13.81
C GLY A 309 -17.68 6.18 -13.48
N PRO A 310 -16.59 5.81 -14.19
CA PRO A 310 -15.24 6.31 -13.92
C PRO A 310 -15.11 7.84 -13.96
N GLY A 311 -15.66 8.51 -14.97
CA GLY A 311 -15.65 9.97 -15.10
C GLY A 311 -16.64 10.72 -14.18
N GLY A 312 -17.23 10.03 -13.21
CA GLY A 312 -18.21 10.59 -12.28
C GLY A 312 -17.89 10.23 -10.84
N LYS A 313 -18.70 9.35 -10.25
CA LYS A 313 -18.54 8.94 -8.86
C LYS A 313 -17.63 7.73 -8.65
N GLY A 314 -17.36 6.98 -9.72
CA GLY A 314 -16.48 5.81 -9.69
C GLY A 314 -17.05 4.62 -8.92
N TYR A 315 -18.37 4.49 -8.79
CA TYR A 315 -19.01 3.32 -8.17
C TYR A 315 -19.25 2.18 -9.15
N ILE A 316 -19.27 2.45 -10.47
CA ILE A 316 -19.49 1.46 -11.53
C ILE A 316 -18.27 1.41 -12.44
N GLU A 317 -17.93 0.19 -12.87
CA GLU A 317 -16.94 -0.07 -13.91
C GLU A 317 -17.63 -0.51 -15.21
N ARG A 318 -17.00 -0.18 -16.34
CA ARG A 318 -17.52 -0.50 -17.68
C ARG A 318 -16.41 -1.09 -18.53
N GLU A 319 -16.46 -2.39 -18.78
CA GLU A 319 -15.49 -3.10 -19.63
C GLU A 319 -16.02 -3.25 -21.06
N GLU A 320 -15.22 -2.85 -22.05
CA GLU A 320 -15.59 -3.02 -23.46
C GLU A 320 -15.58 -4.50 -23.86
N ARG A 321 -16.72 -4.98 -24.35
CA ARG A 321 -16.92 -6.35 -24.87
C ARG A 321 -17.53 -6.27 -26.26
N GLY A 322 -16.69 -6.05 -27.27
CA GLY A 322 -17.09 -6.03 -28.67
C GLY A 322 -17.89 -4.78 -29.06
N LYS A 323 -19.22 -4.81 -28.97
CA LYS A 323 -20.10 -3.66 -29.26
C LYS A 323 -20.90 -3.17 -28.06
N SER A 324 -20.73 -3.81 -26.91
CA SER A 324 -21.38 -3.43 -25.66
C SER A 324 -20.35 -3.22 -24.57
N TYR A 325 -20.79 -2.52 -23.52
CA TYR A 325 -20.00 -2.35 -22.31
C TYR A 325 -20.63 -3.20 -21.21
N ARG A 326 -19.87 -4.17 -20.71
CA ARG A 326 -20.23 -4.92 -19.52
C ARG A 326 -20.23 -3.97 -18.33
N THR A 327 -21.29 -3.98 -17.53
CA THR A 327 -21.48 -3.05 -16.43
C THR A 327 -21.46 -3.82 -15.11
N THR A 328 -20.55 -3.43 -14.20
CA THR A 328 -20.34 -4.08 -12.90
C THR A 328 -20.15 -3.03 -11.80
N LEU A 329 -20.35 -3.42 -10.54
CA LEU A 329 -19.85 -2.60 -9.44
C LEU A 329 -18.33 -2.55 -9.48
N SER A 330 -17.80 -1.35 -9.28
CA SER A 330 -16.40 -1.19 -8.87
C SER A 330 -16.21 -1.70 -7.44
N ARG A 331 -14.96 -1.84 -7.01
CA ARG A 331 -14.65 -2.20 -5.61
C ARG A 331 -15.29 -1.26 -4.58
N ILE A 332 -15.32 0.05 -4.86
CA ILE A 332 -15.96 1.01 -3.95
C ILE A 332 -17.49 0.93 -4.01
N GLY A 333 -18.05 0.58 -5.17
CA GLY A 333 -19.48 0.28 -5.34
C GLY A 333 -19.93 -0.91 -4.49
N GLU A 334 -19.17 -2.00 -4.50
CA GLU A 334 -19.42 -3.17 -3.65
C GLU A 334 -19.42 -2.81 -2.16
N LEU A 335 -18.42 -2.05 -1.72
CA LEU A 335 -18.33 -1.58 -0.33
C LEU A 335 -19.48 -0.64 0.02
N TRP A 336 -19.89 0.23 -0.90
CA TRP A 336 -21.03 1.11 -0.71
C TRP A 336 -22.31 0.31 -0.52
N VAL A 337 -22.61 -0.65 -1.40
CA VAL A 337 -23.80 -1.52 -1.28
C VAL A 337 -23.76 -2.27 0.04
N ARG A 338 -22.65 -2.90 0.39
CA ARG A 338 -22.49 -3.61 1.68
C ARG A 338 -22.70 -2.70 2.89
N ALA A 339 -22.28 -1.44 2.80
CA ALA A 339 -22.44 -0.44 3.85
C ALA A 339 -23.85 0.17 3.92
N HIS A 340 -24.72 -0.03 2.93
CA HIS A 340 -26.07 0.56 2.88
C HIS A 340 -27.20 -0.48 2.75
N ALA A 341 -26.89 -1.75 2.50
CA ALA A 341 -27.84 -2.88 2.47
C ALA A 341 -28.32 -3.30 3.87
N GLY A 342 -28.57 -2.34 4.77
CA GLY A 342 -28.86 -2.62 6.17
C GLY A 342 -30.02 -3.60 6.36
N ASP A 343 -29.71 -4.84 6.75
CA ASP A 343 -30.57 -5.69 7.59
C ASP A 343 -29.92 -6.97 8.18
N ASP A 344 -28.65 -7.31 7.92
CA ASP A 344 -27.95 -8.41 8.63
C ASP A 344 -26.53 -8.02 9.04
N ARG A 345 -26.39 -7.10 10.00
CA ARG A 345 -25.11 -6.87 10.69
C ARG A 345 -25.16 -7.40 12.10
N ASP A 346 -25.09 -8.72 12.22
CA ASP A 346 -24.51 -9.32 13.42
C ASP A 346 -23.00 -9.00 13.39
N LEU A 347 -22.64 -7.90 14.04
CA LEU A 347 -21.25 -7.60 14.38
C LEU A 347 -20.79 -8.67 15.39
N ALA A 348 -20.15 -9.72 14.88
CA ALA A 348 -19.52 -10.77 15.67
C ALA A 348 -18.24 -10.29 16.36
#